data_AF-A0A5N9AQI0-F1
#
_entry.id   AF-A0A5N9AQI0-F1
#
_cell.length_a   1.000
_cell.length_b   1.000
_cell.length_c   1.000
_cell.angle_alpha   90.00
_cell.angle_beta   90.00
_cell.angle_gamma   90.00
#
_symmetry.space_group_name_H-M   'P 1'
#
loop_
_entity.id
_entity.type
_entity.pdbx_description
1 polymer ?
#
loop_
_entity_poly.entity_id
_entity_poly.type
_entity_poly.pdbx_seq_one_letter_code
_entity_poly.pdbx_strand_id
1 'polypeptide(L)'
;MLKIGLTGGIGTGKSSVTEAFQSFGAAVLNADLLGHDAYLPGTTGFEKVVTEFGQEIVSSDGEIDRKKLGPIVFSDTSKMDRLNQIMHPLIRDLIEKRLASLESNQTKVAVVEAAILIEAGWKSVFDEIWVVIADR
;
A
#
# COMPACT_ATOMS: atom_id res chain seq x y z
N MET A 1 3.21 17.74 -10.43
CA MET A 1 2.28 17.63 -9.27
C MET A 1 3.12 17.39 -8.02
N LEU A 2 2.82 18.02 -6.88
CA LEU A 2 3.51 17.73 -5.61
C LEU A 2 3.04 16.38 -5.05
N LYS A 3 3.95 15.46 -4.78
CA LYS A 3 3.69 14.11 -4.27
C LYS A 3 4.12 14.00 -2.81
N ILE A 4 3.15 13.87 -1.90
CA ILE A 4 3.39 13.74 -0.47
C ILE A 4 3.15 12.30 -0.06
N GLY A 5 4.17 11.67 0.54
CA GLY A 5 4.02 10.39 1.23
C GLY A 5 3.58 10.62 2.68
N LEU A 6 2.36 10.23 3.04
CA LEU A 6 1.83 10.37 4.39
C LEU A 6 1.96 9.05 5.16
N THR A 7 2.64 9.09 6.30
CA THR A 7 2.83 7.93 7.17
C THR A 7 2.57 8.31 8.64
N GLY A 8 2.69 7.33 9.55
CA GLY A 8 2.38 7.50 10.97
C GLY A 8 1.87 6.22 11.61
N GLY A 9 1.97 6.14 12.93
CA GLY A 9 1.56 4.97 13.71
C GLY A 9 0.06 4.63 13.59
N ILE A 10 -0.30 3.42 14.02
CA ILE A 10 -1.72 3.03 14.14
C ILE A 10 -2.39 3.97 15.15
N GLY A 11 -3.57 4.49 14.79
CA GLY A 11 -4.35 5.36 15.67
C GLY A 11 -3.91 6.82 15.73
N THR A 12 -2.91 7.25 14.95
CA THR A 12 -2.46 8.67 14.97
C THR A 12 -3.35 9.63 14.18
N GLY A 13 -4.46 9.17 13.60
CA GLY A 13 -5.39 10.03 12.87
C GLY A 13 -5.01 10.33 11.42
N LYS A 14 -4.16 9.50 10.78
CA LYS A 14 -3.81 9.64 9.35
C LYS A 14 -5.02 9.81 8.43
N SER A 15 -6.08 9.03 8.66
CA SER A 15 -7.32 9.11 7.89
C SER A 15 -8.00 10.48 7.99
N SER A 16 -7.97 11.12 9.15
CA SER A 16 -8.50 12.49 9.30
C SER A 16 -7.65 13.52 8.55
N VAL A 17 -6.32 13.33 8.51
CA VAL A 17 -5.42 14.18 7.73
C VAL A 17 -5.68 14.02 6.24
N THR A 18 -5.87 12.79 5.75
CA THR A 18 -6.17 12.55 4.33
C THR A 18 -7.54 13.10 3.93
N GLU A 19 -8.57 12.96 4.76
CA GLU A 19 -9.88 13.60 4.55
C GLU A 19 -9.78 15.13 4.44
N ALA A 20 -8.98 15.76 5.30
CA ALA A 20 -8.74 17.19 5.22
C ALA A 20 -8.07 17.58 3.89
N PHE A 21 -7.07 16.83 3.44
CA PHE A 21 -6.44 17.04 2.13
C PHE A 21 -7.42 16.91 0.96
N GLN A 22 -8.32 15.92 0.99
CA GLN A 22 -9.37 15.79 -0.02
C GLN A 22 -10.29 17.02 -0.05
N SER A 23 -10.63 17.59 1.12
CA SER A 23 -11.45 18.80 1.20
C SER A 23 -10.80 20.04 0.55
N PHE A 24 -9.47 20.06 0.47
CA PHE A 24 -8.70 21.09 -0.25
C PHE A 24 -8.45 20.75 -1.73
N GLY A 25 -9.02 19.66 -2.24
CA GLY A 25 -8.90 19.24 -3.64
C GLY A 25 -7.63 18.45 -3.96
N ALA A 26 -6.91 17.95 -2.95
CA ALA A 26 -5.81 17.02 -3.18
C ALA A 26 -6.35 15.64 -3.56
N ALA A 27 -5.65 14.97 -4.47
CA ALA A 27 -5.90 13.55 -4.69
C ALA A 27 -5.31 12.74 -3.53
N VAL A 28 -6.07 11.80 -2.99
CA VAL A 28 -5.60 10.88 -1.95
C VAL A 28 -5.60 9.47 -2.49
N LEU A 29 -4.47 8.78 -2.30
CA LEU A 29 -4.30 7.36 -2.60
C LEU A 29 -3.98 6.63 -1.30
N ASN A 30 -4.59 5.47 -1.09
CA ASN A 30 -4.26 4.60 0.04
C ASN A 30 -3.46 3.40 -0.49
N ALA A 31 -2.19 3.29 -0.07
CA ALA A 31 -1.29 2.24 -0.53
C ALA A 31 -1.68 0.85 -0.01
N ASP A 32 -2.33 0.77 1.15
CA ASP A 32 -2.79 -0.51 1.72
C ASP A 32 -3.95 -1.09 0.89
N LEU A 33 -4.83 -0.22 0.36
CA LEU A 33 -5.85 -0.62 -0.61
C LEU A 33 -5.22 -1.07 -1.94
N LEU A 34 -4.23 -0.33 -2.45
CA LEU A 34 -3.50 -0.77 -3.65
C LEU A 34 -2.73 -2.09 -3.42
N GLY A 35 -2.28 -2.34 -2.19
CA GLY A 35 -1.69 -3.60 -1.78
C GLY A 35 -2.66 -4.77 -1.85
N HIS A 36 -3.96 -4.53 -1.65
CA HIS A 36 -4.98 -5.53 -1.92
C HIS A 36 -5.10 -5.84 -3.41
N ASP A 37 -5.19 -4.78 -4.22
CA ASP A 37 -5.36 -4.87 -5.66
C ASP A 37 -4.20 -5.62 -6.32
N ALA A 38 -2.99 -5.46 -5.78
CA ALA A 38 -1.77 -6.08 -6.28
C ALA A 38 -1.78 -7.61 -6.32
N TYR A 39 -2.63 -8.28 -5.53
CA TYR A 39 -2.78 -9.74 -5.57
C TYR A 39 -4.20 -10.20 -5.87
N LEU A 40 -5.07 -9.37 -6.45
CA LEU A 40 -6.38 -9.85 -6.92
C LEU A 40 -6.20 -10.99 -7.94
N PRO A 41 -7.19 -11.91 -8.05
CA PRO A 41 -7.10 -13.02 -9.00
C PRO A 41 -6.78 -12.55 -10.43
N GLY A 42 -5.86 -13.26 -11.09
CA GLY A 42 -5.39 -12.90 -12.44
C GLY A 42 -4.28 -11.84 -12.49
N THR A 43 -3.82 -11.34 -11.34
CA THR A 43 -2.63 -10.48 -11.27
C THR A 43 -1.35 -11.30 -11.09
N THR A 44 -0.22 -10.74 -11.51
CA THR A 44 1.10 -11.33 -11.24
C THR A 44 1.40 -11.45 -9.74
N GLY A 45 0.84 -10.57 -8.90
CA GLY A 45 1.01 -10.68 -7.45
C GLY A 45 0.28 -11.90 -6.89
N PHE A 46 -0.94 -12.19 -7.37
CA PHE A 46 -1.66 -13.40 -6.99
C PHE A 46 -0.84 -14.65 -7.26
N GLU A 47 -0.34 -14.79 -8.49
CA GLU A 47 0.46 -15.95 -8.91
C GLU A 47 1.71 -16.13 -8.05
N LYS A 48 2.44 -15.03 -7.79
CA LYS A 48 3.66 -15.06 -6.96
C LYS A 48 3.36 -15.42 -5.51
N VAL A 49 2.32 -14.85 -4.92
CA VAL A 49 1.95 -15.12 -3.53
C VAL A 49 1.45 -16.56 -3.37
N VAL A 50 0.64 -17.08 -4.31
CA VAL A 50 0.20 -18.49 -4.29
C VAL A 50 1.38 -19.44 -4.52
N THR A 51 2.33 -19.09 -5.39
CA THR A 51 3.55 -19.90 -5.60
C THR A 51 4.40 -19.99 -4.33
N GLU A 52 4.51 -18.89 -3.58
CA GLU A 52 5.33 -18.82 -2.37
C GLU A 52 4.66 -19.48 -1.15
N PHE A 53 3.36 -19.24 -0.96
CA PHE A 53 2.62 -19.62 0.25
C PHE A 53 1.63 -20.78 0.05
N GLY A 54 1.58 -21.34 -1.15
CA GLY A 54 0.77 -22.50 -1.49
C GLY A 54 -0.69 -22.20 -1.85
N GLN A 55 -1.41 -23.22 -2.32
CA GLN A 55 -2.80 -23.07 -2.75
C GLN A 55 -3.78 -22.98 -1.56
N GLU A 56 -3.35 -23.39 -0.37
CA GLU A 56 -4.15 -23.41 0.85
C GLU A 56 -4.61 -22.01 1.27
N ILE A 57 -3.85 -20.96 0.91
CA ILE A 57 -4.19 -19.56 1.20
C ILE A 57 -5.26 -19.01 0.26
N VAL A 58 -5.71 -19.75 -0.73
CA VAL A 58 -6.79 -19.34 -1.63
C VAL A 58 -8.14 -19.78 -1.04
N SER A 59 -9.12 -18.88 -1.02
CA SER A 59 -10.50 -19.17 -0.60
C SER A 59 -11.32 -19.79 -1.72
N SER A 60 -12.52 -20.26 -1.41
CA SER A 60 -13.41 -20.92 -2.37
C SER A 60 -13.92 -19.99 -3.48
N ASP A 61 -13.86 -18.68 -3.27
CA ASP A 61 -14.15 -17.64 -4.26
C ASP A 61 -12.97 -17.37 -5.21
N GLY A 62 -11.81 -17.98 -4.98
CA GLY A 62 -10.61 -17.83 -5.80
C GLY A 62 -9.71 -16.67 -5.40
N GLU A 63 -10.02 -15.96 -4.32
CA GLU A 63 -9.19 -14.86 -3.80
C GLU A 63 -8.17 -15.33 -2.74
N ILE A 64 -7.21 -14.48 -2.39
CA ILE A 64 -6.31 -14.73 -1.27
C ILE A 64 -7.05 -14.52 0.05
N ASP A 65 -7.17 -15.57 0.85
CA ASP A 65 -7.74 -15.53 2.18
C ASP A 65 -6.73 -14.96 3.18
N ARG A 66 -6.90 -13.67 3.51
CA ARG A 66 -6.08 -12.97 4.52
C ARG A 66 -6.13 -13.63 5.89
N LYS A 67 -7.22 -14.33 6.25
CA LYS A 67 -7.33 -15.04 7.54
C LYS A 67 -6.44 -16.28 7.58
N LYS A 68 -6.06 -16.82 6.42
CA LYS A 68 -5.09 -17.92 6.31
C LYS A 68 -3.67 -17.40 6.10
N LEU A 69 -3.47 -16.45 5.19
CA LEU A 69 -2.14 -15.88 4.91
C LEU A 69 -1.59 -15.12 6.12
N GLY A 70 -2.42 -14.33 6.80
CA GLY A 70 -2.02 -13.52 7.95
C GLY A 70 -1.27 -14.31 9.02
N PRO A 71 -1.87 -15.35 9.63
CA PRO A 71 -1.19 -16.18 10.62
C PRO A 71 0.14 -16.79 10.13
N ILE A 72 0.24 -17.15 8.85
CA ILE A 72 1.46 -17.71 8.25
C ILE A 72 2.60 -16.68 8.25
N VAL A 73 2.31 -15.45 7.83
CA VAL A 73 3.35 -14.40 7.73
C VAL A 73 3.61 -13.70 9.07
N PHE A 74 2.62 -13.57 9.94
CA PHE A 74 2.80 -12.95 11.26
C PHE A 74 3.48 -13.87 12.28
N SER A 75 3.49 -15.19 12.05
CA SER A 75 4.19 -16.14 12.94
C SER A 75 5.67 -16.34 12.59
N ASP A 76 6.12 -15.88 11.43
CA ASP A 76 7.48 -16.10 10.93
C ASP A 76 7.99 -14.88 10.16
N THR A 77 8.96 -14.17 10.75
CA THR A 77 9.53 -12.96 10.14
C THR A 77 10.13 -13.22 8.76
N SER A 78 10.71 -14.41 8.52
CA SER A 78 11.26 -14.74 7.21
C SER A 78 10.17 -14.85 6.13
N LYS A 79 8.98 -15.33 6.50
CA LYS A 79 7.82 -15.39 5.61
C LYS A 79 7.23 -14.02 5.35
N MET A 80 7.17 -13.16 6.37
CA MET A 80 6.81 -11.76 6.20
C MET A 80 7.75 -11.06 5.21
N ASP A 81 9.06 -11.26 5.34
CA ASP A 81 10.06 -10.67 4.45
C ASP A 81 9.87 -11.15 3.00
N ARG A 82 9.59 -12.44 2.79
CA ARG A 82 9.30 -12.97 1.45
C ARG A 82 8.03 -12.36 0.85
N LEU A 83 6.96 -12.25 1.63
CA LEU A 83 5.73 -11.57 1.18
C LEU A 83 6.04 -10.13 0.78
N ASN A 84 6.77 -9.41 1.62
CA ASN A 84 7.15 -8.02 1.37
C ASN A 84 8.02 -7.87 0.12
N GLN A 85 8.96 -8.78 -0.14
CA GLN A 85 9.79 -8.79 -1.36
C GLN A 85 8.94 -8.97 -2.63
N ILE A 86 7.87 -9.76 -2.55
CA ILE A 86 6.91 -9.92 -3.66
C ILE A 86 6.06 -8.66 -3.82
N MET A 87 5.50 -8.16 -2.71
CA MET A 87 4.47 -7.12 -2.72
C MET A 87 5.03 -5.71 -2.92
N HIS A 88 6.17 -5.37 -2.32
CA HIS A 88 6.65 -3.99 -2.33
C HIS A 88 6.89 -3.42 -3.73
N PRO A 89 7.54 -4.14 -4.67
CA PRO A 89 7.70 -3.64 -6.04
C PRO A 89 6.35 -3.47 -6.76
N LEU A 90 5.42 -4.41 -6.58
CA LEU A 90 4.11 -4.36 -7.23
C LEU A 90 3.28 -3.17 -6.75
N ILE A 91 3.27 -2.92 -5.44
CA ILE A 91 2.55 -1.78 -4.85
C ILE A 91 3.18 -0.47 -5.31
N ARG A 92 4.50 -0.39 -5.33
CA ARG A 92 5.22 0.77 -5.85
C ARG A 92 4.81 1.07 -7.29
N ASP A 93 4.79 0.07 -8.17
CA ASP A 93 4.40 0.24 -9.56
C ASP A 93 2.94 0.72 -9.70
N LEU A 94 2.03 0.23 -8.86
CA LEU A 94 0.63 0.69 -8.83
C LEU A 94 0.54 2.15 -8.37
N ILE A 95 1.28 2.54 -7.33
CA ILE A 95 1.36 3.92 -6.86
C ILE A 95 1.87 4.82 -7.98
N GLU A 96 3.00 4.48 -8.61
CA GLU A 96 3.60 5.28 -9.68
C GLU A 96 2.65 5.43 -10.88
N LYS A 97 1.99 4.34 -11.32
CA LYS A 97 0.96 4.39 -12.36
C LYS A 97 -0.21 5.29 -11.99
N ARG A 98 -0.68 5.21 -10.74
CA ARG A 98 -1.81 6.01 -10.28
C ARG A 98 -1.45 7.49 -10.19
N LEU A 99 -0.25 7.82 -9.69
CA LEU A 99 0.28 9.18 -9.68
C LEU A 99 0.41 9.74 -11.10
N ALA A 100 0.94 8.98 -12.05
CA ALA A 100 1.04 9.39 -13.45
C ALA A 100 -0.35 9.71 -14.05
N SER A 101 -1.39 8.93 -13.72
CA SER A 101 -2.77 9.20 -14.16
C SER A 101 -3.39 10.47 -13.57
N LEU A 102 -2.86 10.98 -12.46
CA LEU A 102 -3.33 12.21 -11.83
C LEU A 102 -2.67 13.45 -12.45
N GLU A 103 -1.44 13.32 -12.96
CA GLU A 103 -0.76 14.43 -13.64
C GLU A 103 -1.53 14.90 -14.89
N SER A 104 -2.20 13.98 -15.60
CA SER A 104 -3.03 14.33 -16.75
C SER A 104 -4.32 15.09 -16.38
N ASN A 105 -4.73 15.09 -15.11
CA ASN A 105 -6.00 15.67 -14.65
C ASN A 105 -5.82 17.05 -13.99
N GLN A 106 -4.68 17.73 -14.22
CA GLN A 106 -4.34 19.02 -13.60
C GLN A 106 -4.33 19.00 -12.05
N THR A 107 -4.23 17.83 -11.43
CA THR A 107 -4.08 17.68 -9.98
C THR A 107 -2.78 18.35 -9.52
N LYS A 108 -2.87 19.26 -8.56
CA LYS A 108 -1.71 20.00 -8.05
C LYS A 108 -0.97 19.25 -6.95
N VAL A 109 -1.70 18.54 -6.08
CA VAL A 109 -1.18 17.80 -4.94
C VAL A 109 -1.78 16.40 -4.92
N ALA A 110 -0.93 15.39 -4.76
CA ALA A 110 -1.32 14.02 -4.47
C ALA A 110 -0.70 13.57 -3.14
N VAL A 111 -1.53 13.00 -2.27
CA VAL A 111 -1.11 12.44 -0.99
C VAL A 111 -1.28 10.93 -1.06
N VAL A 112 -0.23 10.19 -0.73
CA VAL A 112 -0.26 8.73 -0.67
C VAL A 112 -0.08 8.30 0.77
N GLU A 113 -1.15 7.78 1.36
CA GLU A 113 -1.12 7.18 2.68
C GLU A 113 -0.50 5.78 2.60
N ALA A 114 0.62 5.57 3.28
CA ALA A 114 1.33 4.31 3.30
C ALA A 114 1.96 4.05 4.68
N ALA A 115 1.48 3.02 5.38
CA ALA A 115 2.00 2.65 6.69
C ALA A 115 3.47 2.20 6.64
N ILE A 116 3.83 1.47 5.59
CA ILE A 116 5.15 0.85 5.40
C ILE A 116 6.10 1.64 4.49
N LEU A 117 5.80 2.92 4.21
CA LEU A 117 6.53 3.73 3.23
C LEU A 117 8.05 3.73 3.45
N ILE A 118 8.46 3.83 4.71
CA ILE A 118 9.86 3.96 5.11
C ILE A 118 10.56 2.60 4.98
N GLU A 119 9.94 1.56 5.52
CA GLU A 119 10.39 0.17 5.53
C GLU A 119 10.48 -0.40 4.12
N ALA A 120 9.55 -0.02 3.25
CA ALA A 120 9.52 -0.43 1.85
C ALA A 120 10.48 0.36 0.95
N GLY A 121 11.17 1.37 1.49
CA GLY A 121 12.17 2.15 0.75
C GLY A 121 11.58 3.03 -0.35
N TRP A 122 10.29 3.40 -0.27
CA TRP A 122 9.58 4.15 -1.31
C TRP A 122 9.84 5.66 -1.29
N LYS A 123 10.80 6.13 -0.48
CA LYS A 123 11.09 7.55 -0.32
C LYS A 123 11.31 8.28 -1.65
N SER A 124 11.95 7.61 -2.62
CA SER A 124 12.25 8.19 -3.94
C SER A 124 11.01 8.44 -4.82
N VAL A 125 9.84 7.89 -4.46
CA VAL A 125 8.60 8.11 -5.19
C VAL A 125 8.02 9.50 -4.88
N PHE A 126 8.28 10.01 -3.67
CA PHE A 126 7.66 11.21 -3.11
C PHE A 126 8.63 12.39 -3.12
N ASP A 127 8.06 13.60 -3.25
CA ASP A 127 8.82 14.84 -3.13
C ASP A 127 8.98 15.21 -1.64
N GLU A 128 7.98 14.89 -0.83
CA GLU A 128 7.98 15.09 0.63
C GLU A 128 7.43 13.87 1.37
N ILE A 129 7.92 13.66 2.59
CA ILE A 129 7.39 12.63 3.50
C ILE A 129 6.88 13.33 4.75
N TRP A 130 5.59 13.17 5.02
CA TRP A 130 4.92 13.76 6.17
C TRP A 130 4.55 12.64 7.15
N VAL A 131 4.83 12.86 8.43
CA VAL A 131 4.55 11.89 9.49
C VAL A 131 3.51 12.47 10.42
N VAL A 132 2.40 11.75 10.58
CA VAL A 132 1.34 12.10 11.53
C VAL A 132 1.66 11.47 12.88
N ILE A 133 1.86 12.32 13.88
CA ILE A 133 2.09 11.94 15.27
C ILE A 133 0.92 12.42 16.13
N ALA A 134 0.58 11.65 17.14
CA ALA A 134 -0.36 12.01 18.18
C ALA A 134 0.11 11.38 19.50
N ASP A 135 0.00 12.13 20.60
CA ASP A 135 0.20 11.56 21.93
C ASP A 135 -0.94 10.61 22.25
N ARG A 136 -0.63 9.55 23.01
CA ARG A 136 -1.63 8.58 23.48
C ARG A 136 -2.54 9.17 24.54
#